data_AF-A0A520YNF3-F1
#
_entry.id   AF-A0A520YNF3-F1
#
_cell.length_a   1.000
_cell.length_b   1.000
_cell.length_c   1.000
_cell.angle_alpha   90.00
_cell.angle_beta   90.00
_cell.angle_gamma   90.00
#
_symmetry.space_group_name_H-M   'P 1'
#
loop_
_entity.id
_entity.type
_entity.pdbx_description
1 polymer ?
#
loop_
_entity_poly.entity_id
_entity_poly.type
_entity_poly.pdbx_seq_one_letter_code
_entity_poly.pdbx_strand_id
1 'polypeptide(L)'
;MNLFADTNAIAHTIQLAVAPVFLLAGIAGFLGVMSGRLGRIIDRERVIRRRLRGISDQAQRVSALREHKVLMQRARITNRAIGLCTSSALIVCALITTLFIDDMMSLGFQRIVAALFVIALLLLITALMLFLREIQLATRSIKSINASEQP
;
A
#
# COMPACT_ATOMS: atom_id res chain seq x y z
N MET A 1 -26.39 -14.82 37.28
CA MET A 1 -26.03 -14.77 35.85
C MET A 1 -26.26 -13.35 35.37
N ASN A 2 -25.20 -12.54 35.34
CA ASN A 2 -25.28 -11.10 35.05
C ASN A 2 -25.11 -10.86 33.55
N LEU A 3 -26.20 -10.89 32.80
CA LEU A 3 -26.22 -10.51 31.38
C LEU A 3 -25.60 -9.10 31.14
N PHE A 4 -25.74 -8.21 32.12
CA PHE A 4 -25.17 -6.86 32.10
C PHE A 4 -23.64 -6.81 32.26
N ALA A 5 -23.02 -7.80 32.94
CA ALA A 5 -21.57 -7.86 33.09
C ALA A 5 -20.90 -8.26 31.76
N ASP A 6 -21.48 -9.26 31.07
CA ASP A 6 -20.98 -9.75 29.78
C ASP A 6 -21.13 -8.70 28.66
N THR A 7 -22.22 -7.92 28.69
CA THR A 7 -22.45 -6.85 27.71
C THR A 7 -21.42 -5.72 27.86
N ASN A 8 -21.01 -5.41 29.09
CA ASN A 8 -20.05 -4.34 29.38
C ASN A 8 -18.61 -4.73 28.98
N ALA A 9 -18.24 -6.01 29.09
CA ALA A 9 -16.95 -6.53 28.63
C ALA A 9 -16.80 -6.41 27.10
N ILE A 10 -17.81 -6.87 26.35
CA ILE A 10 -17.81 -6.77 24.89
C ILE A 10 -17.78 -5.30 24.44
N ALA A 11 -18.53 -4.41 25.09
CA ALA A 11 -18.53 -2.99 24.78
C ALA A 11 -17.15 -2.34 24.98
N HIS A 12 -16.44 -2.70 26.05
CA HIS A 12 -15.07 -2.23 26.31
C HIS A 12 -14.09 -2.73 25.23
N THR A 13 -14.19 -3.99 24.83
CA THR A 13 -13.35 -4.57 23.77
C THR A 13 -13.60 -3.93 22.40
N ILE A 14 -14.87 -3.65 22.08
CA ILE A 14 -15.22 -2.89 20.88
C ILE A 14 -14.55 -1.51 20.91
N GLN A 15 -14.59 -0.79 22.03
CA GLN A 15 -13.92 0.52 22.17
C GLN A 15 -12.41 0.42 21.95
N LEU A 16 -11.76 -0.60 22.51
CA LEU A 16 -10.33 -0.85 22.27
C LEU A 16 -10.02 -1.14 20.80
N ALA A 17 -10.91 -1.85 20.10
CA ALA A 17 -10.78 -2.17 18.69
C ALA A 17 -11.02 -0.99 17.74
N VAL A 18 -11.67 0.11 18.18
CA VAL A 18 -11.93 1.29 17.33
C VAL A 18 -10.64 1.91 16.80
N ALA A 19 -9.60 2.03 17.64
CA ALA A 19 -8.32 2.64 17.24
C ALA A 19 -7.63 1.88 16.07
N PRO A 20 -7.42 0.55 16.14
CA PRO A 20 -6.87 -0.20 15.00
C PRO A 20 -7.81 -0.28 13.79
N VAL A 21 -9.14 -0.26 13.98
CA VAL A 21 -10.09 -0.18 12.86
C VAL A 21 -9.96 1.15 12.11
N PHE A 22 -9.73 2.27 12.80
CA PHE A 22 -9.46 3.55 12.15
C PHE A 22 -8.20 3.50 11.26
N LEU A 23 -7.16 2.80 11.73
CA LEU A 23 -5.95 2.56 10.94
C LEU A 23 -6.26 1.75 9.66
N LEU A 24 -7.14 0.75 9.71
CA LEU A 24 -7.58 -0.01 8.53
C LEU A 24 -8.24 0.88 7.47
N ALA A 25 -9.08 1.83 7.89
CA ALA A 25 -9.68 2.79 6.96
C ALA A 25 -8.61 3.66 6.28
N GLY A 26 -7.60 4.12 7.04
CA GLY A 26 -6.44 4.81 6.49
C GLY A 26 -5.67 3.96 5.47
N ILE A 27 -5.41 2.68 5.80
CA ILE A 27 -4.75 1.73 4.90
C ILE A 27 -5.55 1.52 3.62
N ALA A 28 -6.88 1.38 3.69
CA ALA A 28 -7.75 1.25 2.53
C ALA A 28 -7.66 2.48 1.61
N GLY A 29 -7.64 3.69 2.19
CA GLY A 29 -7.41 4.93 1.44
C GLY A 29 -6.06 4.93 0.71
N PHE A 30 -4.98 4.55 1.39
CA PHE A 30 -3.66 4.46 0.77
C PHE A 30 -3.59 3.39 -0.33
N LEU A 31 -4.20 2.23 -0.13
CA LEU A 31 -4.31 1.19 -1.15
C LEU A 31 -5.06 1.69 -2.39
N GLY A 32 -6.14 2.46 -2.21
CA GLY A 32 -6.86 3.09 -3.32
C GLY A 32 -5.98 4.04 -4.13
N VAL A 33 -5.21 4.90 -3.47
CA VAL A 33 -4.27 5.83 -4.14
C VAL A 33 -3.19 5.07 -4.90
N MET A 34 -2.58 4.05 -4.29
CA MET A 34 -1.54 3.24 -4.92
C MET A 34 -2.08 2.45 -6.12
N SER A 35 -3.25 1.83 -5.97
CA SER A 35 -3.90 1.05 -7.03
C SER A 35 -4.28 1.92 -8.21
N GLY A 36 -4.82 3.12 -7.95
CA GLY A 36 -5.10 4.11 -8.99
C GLY A 36 -3.83 4.54 -9.75
N ARG A 37 -2.71 4.75 -9.05
CA ARG A 37 -1.42 5.07 -9.70
C ARG A 37 -0.89 3.90 -10.53
N LEU A 38 -0.95 2.68 -10.01
CA LEU A 38 -0.51 1.49 -10.73
C LEU A 38 -1.34 1.29 -12.02
N GLY A 39 -2.67 1.48 -11.94
CA GLY A 39 -3.55 1.46 -13.10
C GLY A 39 -3.11 2.43 -14.20
N ARG A 40 -2.85 3.70 -13.85
CA ARG A 40 -2.36 4.70 -14.82
C ARG A 40 -1.00 4.32 -15.44
N ILE A 41 -0.09 3.69 -14.67
CA ILE A 41 1.21 3.23 -15.19
C ILE A 41 1.00 2.08 -16.20
N ILE A 42 0.14 1.12 -15.87
CA ILE A 42 -0.19 -0.02 -16.75
C ILE A 42 -0.89 0.46 -18.03
N ASP A 43 -1.83 1.39 -17.92
CA ASP A 43 -2.52 1.96 -19.08
C ASP A 43 -1.55 2.69 -20.01
N ARG A 44 -0.67 3.53 -19.46
CA ARG A 44 0.36 4.22 -20.25
C ARG A 44 1.31 3.25 -20.95
N GLU A 45 1.70 2.19 -20.26
CA GLU A 45 2.55 1.15 -20.84
C GLU A 45 1.83 0.36 -21.96
N ARG A 46 0.53 0.10 -21.82
CA ARG A 46 -0.30 -0.50 -22.88
C ARG A 46 -0.37 0.39 -24.12
N VAL A 47 -0.47 1.71 -23.95
CA VAL A 47 -0.45 2.68 -25.06
C VAL A 47 0.91 2.68 -25.76
N ILE A 48 2.02 2.70 -25.01
CA ILE A 48 3.38 2.66 -25.56
C ILE A 48 3.58 1.37 -26.37
N ARG A 49 3.23 0.21 -25.81
CA ARG A 49 3.34 -1.09 -26.52
C ARG A 49 2.53 -1.13 -27.82
N ARG A 50 1.35 -0.50 -27.87
CA ARG A 50 0.57 -0.38 -29.11
C ARG A 50 1.28 0.48 -30.15
N ARG A 51 1.87 1.62 -29.73
CA ARG A 51 2.66 2.49 -30.63
C ARG A 51 3.89 1.77 -31.19
N LEU A 52 4.61 0.98 -30.38
CA LEU A 52 5.77 0.20 -30.84
C LEU A 52 5.47 -0.73 -32.01
N ARG A 53 4.22 -1.21 -32.17
CA ARG A 53 3.84 -2.11 -33.28
C ARG A 53 3.76 -1.41 -34.64
N GLY A 54 3.69 -0.08 -34.68
CA GLY A 54 3.59 0.71 -35.91
C GLY A 54 4.86 1.50 -36.27
N ILE A 55 5.94 1.36 -35.49
CA ILE A 55 7.19 2.10 -35.71
C ILE A 55 8.13 1.26 -36.57
N SER A 56 8.41 1.72 -37.80
CA SER A 56 9.42 1.14 -38.69
C SER A 56 10.83 1.68 -38.44
N ASP A 57 10.96 2.86 -37.78
CA ASP A 57 12.25 3.46 -37.46
C ASP A 57 12.91 2.80 -36.22
N GLN A 58 14.15 2.35 -36.40
CA GLN A 58 14.88 1.61 -35.36
C GLN A 58 15.29 2.51 -34.19
N ALA A 59 15.56 3.80 -34.43
CA ALA A 59 15.94 4.74 -33.37
C ALA A 59 14.75 5.05 -32.44
N GLN A 60 13.56 5.31 -33.00
CA GLN A 60 12.32 5.44 -32.22
C GLN A 60 11.98 4.16 -31.42
N ARG A 61 12.22 2.98 -32.00
CA ARG A 61 11.97 1.70 -31.34
C ARG A 61 12.86 1.50 -30.11
N VAL A 62 14.15 1.86 -30.18
CA VAL A 62 15.09 1.80 -29.04
C VAL A 62 14.68 2.77 -27.93
N SER A 63 14.29 4.00 -28.28
CA SER A 63 13.81 4.99 -27.30
C SER A 63 12.56 4.50 -26.56
N ALA A 64 11.58 3.96 -27.30
CA ALA A 64 10.33 3.49 -26.72
C ALA A 64 10.51 2.23 -25.84
N LEU A 65 11.47 1.36 -26.16
CA LEU A 65 11.88 0.24 -25.29
C LEU A 65 12.55 0.72 -23.99
N ARG A 66 13.26 1.84 -24.02
CA ARG A 66 13.87 2.44 -22.82
C ARG A 66 12.80 3.02 -21.90
N GLU A 67 11.84 3.75 -22.45
CA GLU A 67 10.68 4.27 -21.69
C GLU A 67 9.89 3.11 -21.07
N HIS A 68 9.65 2.02 -21.82
CA HIS A 68 8.99 0.81 -21.35
C HIS A 68 9.65 0.20 -20.10
N LYS A 69 10.97 0.03 -20.12
CA LYS A 69 11.72 -0.51 -18.97
C LYS A 69 11.55 0.35 -17.71
N VAL A 70 11.57 1.68 -17.86
CA VAL A 70 11.37 2.62 -16.75
C VAL A 70 9.96 2.49 -16.17
N LEU A 71 8.92 2.39 -17.02
CA LEU A 71 7.55 2.19 -16.54
C LEU A 71 7.40 0.86 -15.78
N MET A 72 7.99 -0.23 -16.26
CA MET A 72 7.93 -1.54 -15.59
C MET A 72 8.66 -1.56 -14.25
N GLN A 73 9.79 -0.85 -14.14
CA GLN A 73 10.49 -0.71 -12.86
C GLN A 73 9.63 0.04 -11.84
N ARG A 74 8.94 1.11 -12.26
CA ARG A 74 8.00 1.86 -11.40
C ARG A 74 6.82 0.99 -10.98
N ALA A 75 6.22 0.25 -11.91
CA ALA A 75 5.13 -0.67 -11.60
C ALA A 75 5.53 -1.72 -10.54
N ARG A 76 6.74 -2.29 -10.61
CA ARG A 76 7.24 -3.23 -9.59
C ARG A 76 7.38 -2.61 -8.21
N ILE A 77 7.87 -1.37 -8.13
CA ILE A 77 8.03 -0.66 -6.85
C ILE A 77 6.66 -0.39 -6.24
N THR A 78 5.71 0.12 -7.03
CA THR A 78 4.32 0.33 -6.56
C THR A 78 3.67 -0.96 -6.11
N ASN A 79 3.82 -2.05 -6.86
CA ASN A 79 3.23 -3.34 -6.50
C ASN A 79 3.82 -3.91 -5.21
N ARG A 80 5.12 -3.72 -4.97
CA ARG A 80 5.75 -4.09 -3.68
C ARG A 80 5.23 -3.26 -2.52
N ALA A 81 5.03 -1.95 -2.73
CA ALA A 81 4.44 -1.07 -1.71
C ALA A 81 3.00 -1.48 -1.37
N ILE A 82 2.19 -1.83 -2.38
CA ILE A 82 0.84 -2.37 -2.19
C ILE A 82 0.90 -3.65 -1.37
N GLY A 83 1.78 -4.60 -1.71
CA GLY A 83 1.95 -5.84 -0.97
C GLY A 83 2.25 -5.62 0.51
N LEU A 84 3.19 -4.73 0.85
CA LEU A 84 3.51 -4.37 2.25
C LEU A 84 2.33 -3.71 2.98
N CYS A 85 1.60 -2.84 2.28
CA CYS A 85 0.42 -2.17 2.81
C CYS A 85 -0.72 -3.18 3.11
N THR A 86 -0.94 -4.13 2.20
CA THR A 86 -1.88 -5.24 2.39
C THR A 86 -1.45 -6.16 3.54
N SER A 87 -0.15 -6.48 3.65
CA SER A 87 0.36 -7.26 4.79
C SER A 87 0.14 -6.52 6.12
N SER A 88 0.35 -5.20 6.17
CA SER A 88 -0.01 -4.39 7.33
C SER A 88 -1.50 -4.52 7.67
N ALA A 89 -2.39 -4.42 6.68
CA ALA A 89 -3.83 -4.56 6.91
C ALA A 89 -4.18 -5.93 7.51
N LEU A 90 -3.59 -7.01 6.98
CA LEU A 90 -3.80 -8.37 7.49
C LEU A 90 -3.36 -8.52 8.96
N ILE A 91 -2.23 -7.90 9.35
CA ILE A 91 -1.78 -7.91 10.74
C ILE A 91 -2.72 -7.11 11.64
N VAL A 92 -3.26 -5.98 11.17
CA VAL A 92 -4.27 -5.24 11.94
C VAL A 92 -5.55 -6.06 12.10
N CYS A 93 -6.00 -6.79 11.07
CA CYS A 93 -7.11 -7.72 11.20
C CYS A 93 -6.82 -8.81 12.24
N ALA A 94 -5.62 -9.41 12.22
CA ALA A 94 -5.21 -10.42 13.20
C ALA A 94 -5.15 -9.86 14.63
N LEU A 95 -4.68 -8.61 14.79
CA LEU A 95 -4.68 -7.88 16.05
C LEU A 95 -6.10 -7.69 16.59
N ILE A 96 -7.04 -7.25 15.75
CA ILE A 96 -8.43 -7.05 16.17
C ILE A 96 -9.02 -8.39 16.61
N THR A 97 -8.81 -9.46 15.84
CA THR A 97 -9.25 -10.81 16.23
C THR A 97 -8.63 -11.24 17.58
N THR A 98 -7.36 -10.92 17.82
CA THR A 98 -6.68 -11.26 19.08
C THR A 98 -7.26 -10.48 20.26
N LEU A 99 -7.67 -9.21 20.09
CA LEU A 99 -8.36 -8.44 21.12
C LEU A 99 -9.67 -9.12 21.56
N PHE A 100 -10.47 -9.59 20.60
CA PHE A 100 -11.72 -10.30 20.91
C PHE A 100 -11.48 -11.67 21.57
N ILE A 101 -10.44 -12.40 21.16
CA ILE A 101 -10.06 -13.68 21.79
C ILE A 101 -9.57 -13.46 23.23
N ASP A 102 -8.75 -12.44 23.45
CA ASP A 102 -8.21 -12.10 24.77
C ASP A 102 -9.33 -11.77 25.77
N ASP A 103 -10.34 -11.01 25.33
CA ASP A 103 -11.52 -10.68 26.13
C ASP A 103 -12.39 -11.92 26.45
N MET A 104 -12.61 -12.82 25.48
CA MET A 104 -13.40 -14.04 25.70
C MET A 104 -12.72 -15.07 26.61
N MET A 105 -11.39 -15.18 26.55
CA MET A 105 -10.64 -16.26 27.20
C MET A 105 -9.81 -15.80 28.41
N SER A 106 -9.73 -14.49 28.68
CA SER A 106 -8.94 -13.89 29.78
C SER A 106 -7.45 -14.32 29.78
N LEU A 107 -6.86 -14.48 28.58
CA LEU A 107 -5.55 -15.13 28.39
C LEU A 107 -4.35 -14.20 28.63
N GLY A 108 -4.56 -12.88 28.78
CA GLY A 108 -3.49 -11.93 29.08
C GLY A 108 -2.56 -11.69 27.88
N PHE A 109 -3.08 -11.72 26.66
CA PHE A 109 -2.35 -11.54 25.40
C PHE A 109 -1.89 -10.11 25.11
N GLN A 110 -1.88 -9.23 26.11
CA GLN A 110 -1.47 -7.82 26.00
C GLN A 110 -0.13 -7.65 25.26
N ARG A 111 0.87 -8.51 25.54
CA ARG A 111 2.18 -8.46 24.85
C ARG A 111 2.08 -8.81 23.36
N ILE A 112 1.24 -9.76 22.99
CA ILE A 112 1.04 -10.18 21.60
C ILE A 112 0.31 -9.08 20.83
N VAL A 113 -0.75 -8.52 21.40
CA VAL A 113 -1.51 -7.39 20.82
C VAL A 113 -0.57 -6.21 20.56
N ALA A 114 0.25 -5.84 21.54
CA ALA A 114 1.22 -4.76 21.40
C ALA A 114 2.25 -5.06 20.29
N ALA A 115 2.78 -6.28 20.21
CA ALA A 115 3.72 -6.68 19.17
C ALA A 115 3.10 -6.64 17.77
N LEU A 116 1.89 -7.17 17.59
CA LEU A 116 1.16 -7.12 16.31
C LEU A 116 0.93 -5.67 15.86
N PHE A 117 0.58 -4.77 16.79
CA PHE A 117 0.35 -3.36 16.48
C PHE A 117 1.62 -2.68 15.97
N VAL A 118 2.74 -2.89 16.65
CA VAL A 118 4.04 -2.33 16.26
C VAL A 118 4.48 -2.87 14.91
N ILE A 119 4.35 -4.18 14.67
CA ILE A 119 4.71 -4.79 13.38
C ILE A 119 3.84 -4.23 12.25
N ALA A 120 2.54 -4.08 12.47
CA ALA A 120 1.64 -3.45 11.49
C ALA A 120 2.08 -2.01 11.16
N LEU A 121 2.35 -1.19 12.17
CA LEU A 121 2.81 0.19 11.95
C LEU A 121 4.15 0.24 11.20
N LEU A 122 5.10 -0.64 11.52
CA LEU A 122 6.39 -0.71 10.82
C LEU A 122 6.24 -1.12 9.35
N LEU A 123 5.35 -2.07 9.05
CA LEU A 123 5.00 -2.44 7.67
C LEU A 123 4.37 -1.26 6.93
N LEU A 124 3.45 -0.54 7.57
CA LEU A 124 2.81 0.63 6.98
C LEU A 124 3.82 1.75 6.70
N ILE A 125 4.70 2.06 7.65
CA ILE A 125 5.80 3.04 7.47
C ILE A 125 6.67 2.63 6.29
N THR A 126 7.04 1.35 6.20
CA THR A 126 7.86 0.83 5.10
C THR A 126 7.13 0.98 3.76
N ALA A 127 5.84 0.63 3.70
CA ALA A 127 5.01 0.81 2.51
C ALA A 127 4.93 2.28 2.07
N LEU A 128 4.73 3.21 3.01
CA LEU A 128 4.71 4.65 2.75
C LEU A 128 6.08 5.18 2.27
N MET A 129 7.19 4.65 2.80
CA MET A 129 8.53 5.02 2.33
C MET A 129 8.80 4.52 0.89
N LEU A 130 8.37 3.30 0.54
CA LEU A 130 8.42 2.84 -0.85
C LEU A 130 7.55 3.70 -1.77
N PHE A 131 6.37 4.08 -1.29
CA PHE A 131 5.48 4.98 -2.01
C PHE A 131 6.13 6.33 -2.28
N LEU A 132 6.69 6.96 -1.25
CA LEU A 132 7.37 8.24 -1.36
C LEU A 132 8.53 8.17 -2.36
N ARG A 133 9.31 7.08 -2.35
CA ARG A 133 10.37 6.83 -3.33
C ARG A 133 9.82 6.77 -4.76
N GLU A 134 8.67 6.12 -4.98
CA GLU A 134 8.05 6.08 -6.31
C GLU A 134 7.58 7.47 -6.76
N ILE A 135 7.02 8.29 -5.86
CA ILE A 135 6.65 9.68 -6.16
C ILE A 135 7.87 10.48 -6.59
N GLN A 136 8.96 10.40 -5.83
CA GLN A 136 10.19 11.13 -6.13
C GLN A 136 10.77 10.74 -7.50
N LEU A 137 10.75 9.45 -7.84
CA LEU A 137 11.17 8.96 -9.16
C LEU A 137 10.26 9.48 -10.28
N ALA A 138 8.94 9.50 -10.05
CA ALA A 138 7.97 10.03 -11.00
C ALA A 138 8.22 11.51 -11.31
N THR A 139 8.45 12.32 -10.28
CA THR A 139 8.67 13.78 -10.42
C THR A 139 10.01 14.08 -11.10
N ARG A 140 11.08 13.34 -10.76
CA ARG A 140 12.40 13.51 -11.42
C ARG A 140 12.35 13.23 -12.92
N SER A 141 11.57 12.23 -13.34
CA SER A 141 11.39 11.89 -14.76
C SER A 141 10.70 12.98 -15.58
N ILE A 142 9.84 13.80 -14.95
CA ILE A 142 9.19 14.94 -15.64
C ILE A 142 10.21 16.09 -15.80
N LYS A 143 11.02 16.35 -14.77
CA LYS A 143 12.02 17.42 -14.79
C LYS A 143 13.11 17.19 -15.84
N SER A 144 13.49 15.94 -16.11
CA SER A 144 14.48 15.61 -17.15
C SER A 144 13.95 15.75 -18.58
N ILE A 145 12.63 15.66 -18.80
CA ILE A 145 12.02 15.86 -20.12
C ILE A 145 11.97 17.36 -20.46
N ASN A 146 11.57 18.20 -19.50
CA ASN A 146 11.53 19.65 -19.70
C ASN A 146 12.94 20.27 -19.91
N ALA A 147 13.99 19.64 -19.38
CA ALA A 147 15.38 20.10 -19.59
C ALA A 147 15.94 19.74 -20.98
N SER A 148 15.31 18.82 -21.72
CA SER A 148 15.66 18.51 -23.11
C SER A 148 14.84 19.31 -24.14
N GLU A 149 13.87 20.11 -23.69
CA GLU A 149 13.05 21.02 -24.52
C GLU A 149 13.53 22.49 -24.44
N GLN A 150 14.58 22.79 -23.68
CA GLN A 150 15.20 24.12 -23.71
C GLN A 150 16.31 24.15 -24.78
N PRO A 151 16.15 24.97 -25.85
CA PRO A 151 17.15 25.12 -26.91
C PRO A 151 18.41 25.87 -26.44
#